data_AF-A0A529LWU9-F1
#
_entry.id   AF-A0A529LWU9-F1
#
_cell.length_a   1.000
_cell.length_b   1.000
_cell.length_c   1.000
_cell.angle_alpha   90.00
_cell.angle_beta   90.00
_cell.angle_gamma   90.00
#
_symmetry.space_group_name_H-M   'P 1'
#
loop_
_entity.id
_entity.type
_entity.pdbx_description
1 polymer ?
#
loop_
_entity_poly.entity_id
_entity_poly.type
_entity_poly.pdbx_seq_one_letter_code
_entity_poly.pdbx_strand_id
1 'polypeptide(L)'
;MDNEFPNFAALKAAKIENVDYRIVVRRGARTGNAIVMAPHGGKIEPRTSLITETIAGDDLDMYCFEGLMPESNRELHITSRNFDEATALDLLRTKSTVVAIHGRQDRDDLATVYLGGKDAALVSEIAWRLQEAGFQTQKDDHPFPGIQDSNIVNRGLT
;
A
#
# COMPACT_ATOMS: atom_id res chain seq x y z
N MET A 1 -4.65 3.69 18.65
CA MET A 1 -5.58 4.31 17.69
C MET A 1 -6.82 3.45 17.82
N ASP A 2 -7.81 3.97 18.51
CA ASP A 2 -8.72 3.11 19.28
C ASP A 2 -9.98 2.72 18.50
N ASN A 3 -10.02 3.03 17.19
CA ASN A 3 -11.16 2.79 16.30
C ASN A 3 -10.72 2.33 14.89
N GLU A 4 -9.79 1.38 14.77
CA GLU A 4 -9.54 0.71 13.48
C GLU A 4 -10.39 -0.56 13.38
N PHE A 5 -10.90 -0.86 12.19
CA PHE A 5 -11.52 -2.16 11.95
C PHE A 5 -10.49 -3.28 12.15
N PRO A 6 -10.86 -4.39 12.82
CA PRO A 6 -9.93 -5.47 13.10
C PRO A 6 -9.49 -6.24 11.84
N ASN A 7 -10.27 -6.17 10.76
CA ASN A 7 -10.02 -6.78 9.46
C ASN A 7 -11.01 -6.23 8.42
N PHE A 8 -10.87 -6.64 7.15
CA PHE A 8 -11.71 -6.19 6.06
C PHE A 8 -13.16 -6.70 6.19
N ALA A 9 -13.38 -7.89 6.73
CA ALA A 9 -14.74 -8.42 6.94
C ALA A 9 -15.57 -7.54 7.88
N ALA A 10 -14.96 -7.05 8.98
CA ALA A 10 -15.59 -6.12 9.89
C ALA A 10 -15.88 -4.75 9.24
N LEU A 11 -14.94 -4.25 8.42
CA LEU A 11 -15.15 -3.02 7.65
C LEU A 11 -16.32 -3.19 6.66
N LYS A 12 -16.34 -4.29 5.90
CA LYS A 12 -17.38 -4.59 4.91
C LYS A 12 -18.77 -4.75 5.54
N ALA A 13 -18.85 -5.20 6.79
CA ALA A 13 -20.12 -5.28 7.53
C ALA A 13 -20.65 -3.90 7.96
N ALA A 14 -19.77 -2.91 8.12
CA ALA A 14 -20.11 -1.57 8.62
C ALA A 14 -20.15 -0.48 7.53
N LYS A 15 -19.58 -0.74 6.36
CA LYS A 15 -19.37 0.23 5.26
C LYS A 15 -19.89 -0.29 3.94
N ILE A 16 -20.32 0.63 3.08
CA ILE A 16 -20.93 0.32 1.78
C ILE A 16 -19.90 0.50 0.66
N GLU A 17 -19.65 -0.56 -0.10
CA GLU A 17 -18.80 -0.50 -1.29
C GLU A 17 -19.41 0.40 -2.37
N ASN A 18 -18.56 1.15 -3.08
CA ASN A 18 -18.88 2.23 -4.03
C ASN A 18 -19.61 3.45 -3.44
N VAL A 19 -19.73 3.53 -2.11
CA VAL A 19 -20.23 4.71 -1.40
C VAL A 19 -19.17 5.21 -0.42
N ASP A 20 -18.74 4.34 0.51
CA ASP A 20 -17.77 4.67 1.55
C ASP A 20 -16.34 4.34 1.11
N TYR A 21 -16.18 3.22 0.40
CA TYR A 21 -14.91 2.75 -0.14
C TYR A 21 -15.11 2.09 -1.51
N ARG A 22 -14.02 1.85 -2.25
CA ARG A 22 -14.04 0.95 -3.42
C ARG A 22 -12.73 0.19 -3.56
N ILE A 23 -12.79 -0.91 -4.30
CA ILE A 23 -11.63 -1.67 -4.75
C ILE A 23 -11.35 -1.34 -6.21
N VAL A 24 -10.12 -0.92 -6.49
CA VAL A 24 -9.66 -0.63 -7.85
C VAL A 24 -8.57 -1.60 -8.21
N VAL A 25 -8.78 -2.37 -9.27
CA VAL A 25 -7.79 -3.31 -9.80
C VAL A 25 -7.55 -3.01 -11.27
N ARG A 26 -6.28 -3.00 -11.68
CA ARG A 26 -5.89 -2.94 -13.07
C ARG A 26 -4.82 -3.98 -13.36
N ARG A 27 -4.96 -4.69 -14.47
CA ARG A 27 -3.94 -5.62 -14.96
C ARG A 27 -3.05 -4.86 -15.94
N GLY A 28 -1.73 -4.97 -15.78
CA GLY A 28 -0.77 -4.35 -16.67
C GLY A 28 -0.53 -5.20 -17.93
N ALA A 29 0.05 -4.63 -18.99
CA ALA A 29 0.43 -5.35 -20.20
C ALA A 29 1.49 -6.43 -19.91
N ARG A 30 2.31 -6.21 -18.89
CA ARG A 30 3.21 -7.19 -18.31
C ARG A 30 2.61 -7.66 -16.99
N THR A 31 1.50 -8.42 -17.06
CA THR A 31 0.85 -9.06 -15.89
C THR A 31 1.74 -10.03 -15.09
N GLY A 32 3.06 -10.00 -15.32
CA GLY A 32 4.08 -10.81 -14.70
C GLY A 32 4.11 -10.69 -13.17
N ASN A 33 5.23 -11.09 -12.58
CA ASN A 33 5.27 -11.38 -11.15
C ASN A 33 5.25 -10.14 -10.24
N ALA A 34 5.06 -8.93 -10.77
CA ALA A 34 5.09 -7.68 -10.02
C ALA A 34 3.71 -7.02 -9.91
N ILE A 35 3.44 -6.39 -8.76
CA ILE A 35 2.25 -5.57 -8.49
C ILE A 35 2.63 -4.37 -7.62
N VAL A 36 2.00 -3.22 -7.90
CA VAL A 36 2.05 -2.04 -7.03
C VAL A 36 0.70 -1.88 -6.37
N MET A 37 0.67 -1.61 -5.06
CA MET A 37 -0.59 -1.51 -4.33
C MET A 37 -0.65 -0.36 -3.33
N ALA A 38 -1.82 0.24 -3.16
CA ALA A 38 -2.15 1.11 -2.03
C ALA A 38 -3.24 0.44 -1.19
N PRO A 39 -2.90 -0.25 -0.09
CA PRO A 39 -3.92 -0.78 0.82
C PRO A 39 -4.68 0.35 1.53
N HIS A 40 -4.20 1.60 1.48
CA HIS A 40 -4.84 2.79 2.06
C HIS A 40 -4.99 3.92 1.01
N GLY A 41 -5.57 3.59 -0.13
CA GLY A 41 -5.83 4.49 -1.25
C GLY A 41 -6.88 5.58 -1.01
N GLY A 42 -7.06 6.42 -2.03
CA GLY A 42 -8.07 7.48 -2.06
C GLY A 42 -7.81 8.52 -0.98
N LYS A 43 -8.80 8.72 -0.11
CA LYS A 43 -8.75 9.69 0.99
C LYS A 43 -8.30 9.08 2.32
N ILE A 44 -7.93 7.80 2.39
CA ILE A 44 -7.45 7.16 3.63
C ILE A 44 -6.05 7.69 3.95
N GLU A 45 -5.10 7.44 3.05
CA GLU A 45 -3.79 8.10 3.01
C GLU A 45 -3.73 8.90 1.71
N PRO A 46 -3.91 10.23 1.74
CA PRO A 46 -4.05 11.02 0.52
C PRO A 46 -2.90 10.83 -0.47
N ARG A 47 -3.24 10.76 -1.77
CA ARG A 47 -2.33 10.64 -2.93
C ARG A 47 -1.69 9.26 -3.16
N THR A 48 -1.82 8.31 -2.25
CA THR A 48 -1.25 6.95 -2.43
C THR A 48 -1.80 6.27 -3.67
N SER A 49 -3.10 6.42 -3.98
CA SER A 49 -3.68 5.91 -5.23
C SER A 49 -3.04 6.49 -6.48
N LEU A 50 -2.88 7.82 -6.53
CA LEU A 50 -2.25 8.49 -7.68
C LEU A 50 -0.82 8.01 -7.88
N ILE A 51 -0.05 7.90 -6.81
CA ILE A 51 1.34 7.42 -6.86
C ILE A 51 1.36 5.96 -7.32
N THR A 52 0.48 5.11 -6.79
CA THR A 52 0.37 3.69 -7.18
C THR A 52 0.04 3.54 -8.65
N GLU A 53 -0.94 4.29 -9.15
CA GLU A 53 -1.32 4.30 -10.56
C GLU A 53 -0.17 4.78 -11.46
N THR A 54 0.54 5.83 -11.03
CA THR A 54 1.68 6.38 -11.77
C THR A 54 2.84 5.39 -11.86
N ILE A 55 3.18 4.71 -10.75
CA ILE A 55 4.25 3.69 -10.75
C ILE A 55 3.82 2.48 -11.56
N ALA A 56 2.57 2.05 -11.44
CA ALA A 56 2.08 0.90 -12.17
C ALA A 56 2.17 1.12 -13.70
N GLY A 57 1.92 2.36 -14.16
CA GLY A 57 1.92 2.69 -15.59
C GLY A 57 1.02 1.73 -16.37
N ASP A 58 1.29 1.48 -17.64
CA ASP A 58 0.54 0.45 -18.38
C ASP A 58 1.12 -0.96 -18.19
N ASP A 59 2.25 -1.10 -17.51
CA ASP A 59 3.03 -2.34 -17.47
C ASP A 59 2.70 -3.24 -16.29
N LEU A 60 2.53 -2.70 -15.07
CA LEU A 60 2.39 -3.48 -13.84
C LEU A 60 0.93 -3.67 -13.44
N ASP A 61 0.66 -4.76 -12.72
CA ASP A 61 -0.62 -4.90 -12.01
C ASP A 61 -0.72 -3.85 -10.90
N MET A 62 -1.94 -3.40 -10.65
CA MET A 62 -2.28 -2.37 -9.67
C MET A 62 -3.44 -2.83 -8.78
N TYR A 63 -3.35 -2.51 -7.49
CA TYR A 63 -4.45 -2.63 -6.54
C TYR A 63 -4.56 -1.38 -5.66
N CYS A 64 -5.76 -0.82 -5.51
CA CYS A 64 -6.03 0.24 -4.52
C CYS A 64 -7.31 -0.08 -3.73
N PHE A 65 -7.25 0.02 -2.40
CA PHE A 65 -8.43 0.14 -1.55
C PHE A 65 -8.65 1.61 -1.23
N GLU A 66 -9.70 2.22 -1.79
CA GLU A 66 -9.86 3.67 -1.77
C GLU A 66 -11.00 4.12 -0.87
N GLY A 67 -10.71 5.02 0.07
CA GLY A 67 -11.75 5.74 0.80
C GLY A 67 -12.39 6.84 -0.04
N LEU A 68 -13.73 6.86 -0.08
CA LEU A 68 -14.53 7.76 -0.90
C LEU A 68 -15.30 8.82 -0.08
N MET A 69 -15.45 8.60 1.23
CA MET A 69 -16.29 9.42 2.10
C MET A 69 -15.90 10.91 2.04
N PRO A 70 -16.83 11.85 2.26
CA PRO A 70 -16.52 13.28 2.28
C PRO A 70 -15.46 13.64 3.31
N GLU A 71 -15.50 13.00 4.48
CA GLU A 71 -14.63 13.21 5.62
C GLU A 71 -14.33 11.89 6.34
N SER A 72 -13.46 11.92 7.36
CA SER A 72 -13.21 10.79 8.29
C SER A 72 -12.73 9.47 7.67
N ASN A 73 -12.25 9.45 6.42
CA ASN A 73 -11.74 8.24 5.74
C ASN A 73 -10.63 7.50 6.48
N ARG A 74 -9.93 8.15 7.42
CA ARG A 74 -8.93 7.47 8.27
C ARG A 74 -9.54 6.33 9.10
N GLU A 75 -10.85 6.34 9.36
CA GLU A 75 -11.54 5.22 10.02
C GLU A 75 -11.59 3.95 9.18
N LEU A 76 -11.41 4.06 7.86
CA LEU A 76 -11.31 2.90 6.96
C LEU A 76 -9.93 2.23 7.01
N HIS A 77 -8.96 2.85 7.69
CA HIS A 77 -7.63 2.29 7.82
C HIS A 77 -7.67 0.97 8.59
N ILE A 78 -7.10 -0.07 7.99
CA ILE A 78 -6.86 -1.37 8.61
C ILE A 78 -5.35 -1.60 8.51
N THR A 79 -4.65 -1.69 9.64
CA THR A 79 -3.18 -1.91 9.60
C THR A 79 -2.79 -3.00 8.61
N SER A 80 -1.65 -2.84 7.94
CA SER A 80 -1.20 -3.78 6.89
C SER A 80 -1.11 -5.24 7.36
N ARG A 81 -0.97 -5.49 8.66
CA ARG A 81 -0.94 -6.84 9.27
C ARG A 81 -2.31 -7.50 9.38
N ASN A 82 -3.35 -6.68 9.44
CA ASN A 82 -4.75 -7.09 9.57
C ASN A 82 -5.51 -6.94 8.25
N PHE A 83 -4.89 -6.34 7.22
CA PHE A 83 -5.50 -6.15 5.92
C PHE A 83 -5.61 -7.50 5.19
N ASP A 84 -6.85 -7.94 4.95
CA ASP A 84 -7.19 -9.26 4.43
C ASP A 84 -8.31 -9.23 3.38
N GLU A 85 -8.42 -8.11 2.65
CA GLU A 85 -9.35 -8.01 1.52
C GLU A 85 -9.07 -9.11 0.48
N ALA A 86 -10.12 -9.84 0.08
CA ALA A 86 -9.98 -11.08 -0.68
C ALA A 86 -9.35 -10.87 -2.07
N THR A 87 -9.71 -9.79 -2.77
CA THR A 87 -9.17 -9.47 -4.09
C THR A 87 -7.66 -9.19 -4.03
N ALA A 88 -7.20 -8.42 -3.03
CA ALA A 88 -5.78 -8.20 -2.77
C ALA A 88 -5.06 -9.53 -2.55
N LEU A 89 -5.58 -10.39 -1.66
CA LEU A 89 -4.96 -11.67 -1.37
C LEU A 89 -4.89 -12.58 -2.59
N ASP A 90 -5.94 -12.63 -3.40
CA ASP A 90 -5.95 -13.44 -4.62
C ASP A 90 -4.98 -12.92 -5.68
N LEU A 91 -4.84 -11.59 -5.79
CA LEU A 91 -3.84 -10.97 -6.67
C LEU A 91 -2.42 -11.34 -6.24
N LEU A 92 -2.12 -11.23 -4.94
CA LEU A 92 -0.78 -11.42 -4.39
C LEU A 92 -0.26 -12.86 -4.55
N ARG A 93 -1.14 -13.86 -4.56
CA ARG A 93 -0.76 -15.30 -4.70
C ARG A 93 0.10 -15.61 -5.91
N THR A 94 0.09 -14.77 -6.94
CA THR A 94 0.87 -14.98 -8.18
C THR A 94 2.00 -13.96 -8.35
N LYS A 95 2.36 -13.20 -7.31
CA LYS A 95 3.27 -12.05 -7.42
C LYS A 95 4.51 -12.26 -6.57
N SER A 96 5.67 -12.44 -7.19
CA SER A 96 6.95 -12.52 -6.50
C SER A 96 7.52 -11.17 -6.08
N THR A 97 6.96 -10.08 -6.61
CA THR A 97 7.37 -8.71 -6.28
C THR A 97 6.13 -7.89 -5.96
N VAL A 98 6.11 -7.30 -4.77
CA VAL A 98 5.00 -6.49 -4.28
C VAL A 98 5.57 -5.20 -3.74
N VAL A 99 5.09 -4.06 -4.25
CA VAL A 99 5.44 -2.73 -3.73
C VAL A 99 4.18 -2.10 -3.17
N ALA A 100 4.17 -1.81 -1.87
CA ALA A 100 3.06 -1.14 -1.21
C ALA A 100 3.37 0.35 -0.98
N ILE A 101 2.46 1.22 -1.39
CA ILE A 101 2.54 2.67 -1.21
C ILE A 101 1.68 3.10 -0.03
N HIS A 102 2.30 3.81 0.90
CA HIS A 102 1.67 4.31 2.11
C HIS A 102 1.95 5.81 2.31
N GLY A 103 1.00 6.50 2.92
CA GLY A 103 1.20 7.82 3.50
C GLY A 103 1.57 7.70 4.98
N ARG A 104 2.40 8.62 5.47
CA ARG A 104 2.74 8.74 6.90
C ARG A 104 2.44 10.14 7.39
N GLN A 105 2.22 10.25 8.70
CA GLN A 105 2.34 11.55 9.35
C GLN A 105 3.82 11.93 9.42
N ASP A 106 4.11 13.20 9.18
CA ASP A 106 5.47 13.71 9.05
C ASP A 106 6.29 13.52 10.33
N ARG A 107 5.72 13.82 11.51
CA ARG A 107 6.41 13.70 12.82
C ARG A 107 7.76 14.44 12.81
N ASP A 108 7.72 15.72 12.47
CA ASP A 108 8.88 16.63 12.30
C ASP A 108 9.77 16.34 11.08
N ASP A 109 9.40 15.37 10.24
CA ASP A 109 10.07 14.99 9.00
C ASP A 109 9.09 15.03 7.81
N LEU A 110 9.10 16.15 7.09
CA LEU A 110 8.15 16.46 6.02
C LEU A 110 8.51 15.85 4.65
N ALA A 111 9.74 15.34 4.50
CA ALA A 111 10.34 15.12 3.17
C ALA A 111 10.86 13.70 2.95
N THR A 112 11.17 12.97 4.01
CA THR A 112 11.86 11.68 3.87
C THR A 112 10.87 10.57 3.49
N VAL A 113 11.21 9.85 2.43
CA VAL A 113 10.52 8.62 2.05
C VAL A 113 11.08 7.46 2.88
N TYR A 114 10.21 6.79 3.64
CA TYR A 114 10.61 5.64 4.44
C TYR A 114 10.43 4.36 3.62
N LEU A 115 11.48 3.53 3.58
CA LEU A 115 11.46 2.27 2.83
C LEU A 115 11.70 1.09 3.76
N GLY A 116 10.84 0.09 3.66
CA GLY A 116 10.97 -1.17 4.38
C GLY A 116 10.47 -2.33 3.53
N GLY A 117 10.30 -3.49 4.16
CA GLY A 117 9.93 -4.73 3.49
C GLY A 117 11.04 -5.77 3.52
N LYS A 118 10.71 -7.02 3.16
CA LYS A 118 11.63 -8.16 3.22
C LYS A 118 12.65 -8.20 2.08
N ASP A 119 12.31 -7.65 0.92
CA ASP A 119 13.21 -7.63 -0.24
C ASP A 119 14.24 -6.51 -0.10
N ALA A 120 15.31 -6.78 0.65
CA ALA A 120 16.36 -5.80 0.93
C ALA A 120 17.06 -5.29 -0.35
N ALA A 121 17.12 -6.11 -1.40
CA ALA A 121 17.73 -5.72 -2.67
C ALA A 121 16.84 -4.70 -3.40
N LEU A 122 15.54 -4.98 -3.51
CA LEU A 122 14.57 -4.06 -4.11
C LEU A 122 14.45 -2.76 -3.31
N VAL A 123 14.42 -2.84 -1.97
CA VAL A 123 14.40 -1.66 -1.09
C VAL A 123 15.62 -0.78 -1.35
N SER A 124 16.80 -1.37 -1.50
CA SER A 124 18.04 -0.63 -1.76
C SER A 124 18.03 0.02 -3.14
N GLU A 125 17.56 -0.67 -4.18
CA GLU A 125 17.45 -0.12 -5.53
C GLU A 125 16.46 1.06 -5.59
N ILE A 126 15.26 0.91 -5.00
CA ILE A 126 14.27 1.99 -4.97
C ILE A 126 14.82 3.21 -4.21
N ALA A 127 15.47 2.98 -3.06
CA ALA A 127 16.07 4.06 -2.28
C ALA A 127 17.13 4.81 -3.10
N TRP A 128 18.01 4.09 -3.80
CA TRP A 128 19.01 4.72 -4.67
C TRP A 128 18.33 5.55 -5.77
N ARG A 129 17.37 4.99 -6.52
CA ARG A 129 16.67 5.74 -7.59
C ARG A 129 15.98 7.01 -7.08
N LEU A 130 15.37 6.94 -5.90
CA LEU A 130 14.77 8.11 -5.26
C LEU A 130 15.83 9.17 -4.90
N GLN A 131 16.97 8.77 -4.36
CA GLN A 131 18.08 9.67 -4.07
C GLN A 131 18.67 10.32 -5.33
N GLU A 132 18.83 9.56 -6.44
CA GLU A 132 19.26 10.13 -7.73
C GLU A 132 18.28 11.19 -8.24
N ALA A 133 16.99 11.02 -7.97
CA ALA A 133 15.94 11.98 -8.29
C ALA A 133 15.83 13.14 -7.27
N GLY A 134 16.69 13.19 -6.24
CA GLY A 134 16.76 14.27 -5.26
C GLY A 134 15.86 14.10 -4.03
N PHE A 135 15.25 12.93 -3.83
CA PHE A 135 14.46 12.64 -2.62
C PHE A 135 15.34 12.20 -1.46
N GLN A 136 14.93 12.58 -0.24
CA GLN A 136 15.49 12.03 0.99
C GLN A 136 14.86 10.66 1.25
N THR A 137 15.66 9.70 1.70
CA THR A 137 15.18 8.34 1.98
C THR A 137 15.75 7.82 3.30
N GLN A 138 14.96 7.05 4.03
CA GLN A 138 15.40 6.35 5.23
C GLN A 138 14.93 4.89 5.19
N LYS A 139 15.88 3.96 5.22
CA LYS A 139 15.63 2.51 5.19
C LYS A 139 15.63 1.86 6.57
N ASP A 140 16.36 2.48 7.50
CA ASP A 140 16.71 1.92 8.80
C ASP A 140 16.27 2.91 9.90
N ASP A 141 16.05 2.41 11.12
CA ASP A 141 15.69 3.23 12.30
C ASP A 141 14.43 4.10 12.16
N HIS A 142 13.46 3.65 11.38
CA HIS A 142 12.14 4.29 11.25
C HIS A 142 11.01 3.37 11.75
N PRO A 143 9.84 3.90 12.17
CA PRO A 143 8.80 3.12 12.85
C PRO A 143 8.00 2.16 11.95
N PHE A 144 8.33 2.07 10.65
CA PHE A 144 7.51 1.36 9.65
C PHE A 144 8.31 0.32 8.84
N PRO A 145 9.03 -0.61 9.47
CA PRO A 145 9.96 -1.51 8.78
C PRO A 145 9.29 -2.47 7.79
N GLY A 146 7.99 -2.75 7.93
CA GLY A 146 7.25 -3.55 6.94
C GLY A 146 7.66 -5.02 6.78
N ILE A 147 8.46 -5.59 7.70
CA ILE A 147 9.10 -6.92 7.53
C ILE A 147 8.27 -8.12 8.02
N GLN A 148 7.17 -7.92 8.74
CA GLN A 148 6.39 -9.02 9.32
C GLN A 148 5.65 -9.81 8.24
N ASP A 149 5.63 -11.15 8.35
CA ASP A 149 4.97 -12.07 7.41
C ASP A 149 3.47 -11.79 7.23
N SER A 150 2.82 -11.34 8.31
CA SER A 150 1.41 -10.96 8.28
C SER A 150 1.14 -9.65 7.54
N ASN A 151 2.17 -8.82 7.31
CA ASN A 151 2.01 -7.59 6.54
C ASN A 151 1.65 -7.92 5.09
N ILE A 152 0.57 -7.34 4.58
CA ILE A 152 0.04 -7.59 3.24
C ILE A 152 1.10 -7.51 2.12
N VAL A 153 2.09 -6.61 2.23
CA VAL A 153 3.18 -6.49 1.24
C VAL A 153 4.03 -7.78 1.14
N ASN A 154 4.11 -8.57 2.21
CA ASN A 154 4.88 -9.81 2.29
C ASN A 154 4.03 -11.07 2.04
N ARG A 155 2.78 -10.92 1.57
CA ARG A 155 1.87 -12.05 1.30
C ARG A 155 1.84 -12.44 -0.19
N GLY A 156 2.86 -12.03 -0.93
CA GLY A 156 3.13 -12.46 -2.30
C GLY A 156 3.67 -13.89 -2.38
N LEU A 157 4.02 -14.32 -3.60
CA LEU A 157 4.77 -15.54 -3.89
C LEU A 157 6.25 -15.35 -3.49
N THR A 158 6.55 -15.45 -2.20
CA THR A 158 7.92 -15.39 -1.65
C THR A 158 8.42 -16.76 -1.23
#